data_AF-A0A3A8FQM9-F1
#
_entry.id   AF-A0A3A8FQM9-F1
#
_cell.length_a   1.000
_cell.length_b   1.000
_cell.length_c   1.000
_cell.angle_alpha   90.00
_cell.angle_beta   90.00
_cell.angle_gamma   90.00
#
_symmetry.space_group_name_H-M   'P 1'
#
loop_
_entity.id
_entity.type
_entity.pdbx_description
1 polymer ?
#
loop_
_entity_poly.entity_id
_entity_poly.type
_entity_poly.pdbx_seq_one_letter_code
_entity_poly.pdbx_strand_id
1 'polypeptide(L)'
;MNVALRPAGATAFFDHLATWGEVSKDELRDLRAEGWATALVEAGVLEEVHDDGADAVAWHFAAGFVFLLDRDSIKVARRACFAVPAYRAYLVGILAEGLIDAARASMTSELEEWTKGDLAPLLTEVNRLLDGLESQGRLVDSSPPDLDARMASLPGRDGSFASWDQFLLGQSGRPKTLFDFVLRRFAPSSQPAQRVDDPAAVLRPLPLSREDGFDLGSASLPAPWNTRRRGIFSGIALIDEHGRRLFDEDRPLTEVLPDLIRDAIVEHPFYAVVVHLAICAWRSPAASIPTIELFVPASGALHDASVLVGSRDTGRLADLLGDLVRAQGFAPFGLRDGKVSDELMTNLLRNLIEVGILRRQDELLVLDEQYQASLMASRLRTVFRPGKQVQTRIVAELGARVANGGQP
;
A
#
# COMPACT_ATOMS: atom_id res chain seq x y z
N MET A 1 -5.80 -10.32 28.21
CA MET A 1 -7.24 -10.57 28.02
C MET A 1 -7.85 -9.28 27.49
N ASN A 2 -8.16 -9.20 26.19
CA ASN A 2 -8.88 -8.09 25.59
C ASN A 2 -9.50 -8.59 24.26
N VAL A 3 -10.66 -9.26 24.33
CA VAL A 3 -11.45 -9.59 23.13
C VAL A 3 -12.85 -9.03 23.31
N ALA A 4 -13.02 -7.82 22.77
CA ALA A 4 -14.28 -7.40 22.16
C ALA A 4 -14.02 -6.83 20.75
N LEU A 5 -12.89 -7.17 20.11
CA LEU A 5 -12.62 -6.78 18.72
C LEU A 5 -13.46 -7.68 17.80
N ARG A 6 -14.20 -7.06 16.87
CA ARG A 6 -15.03 -7.75 15.88
C ARG A 6 -14.63 -7.28 14.48
N PRO A 7 -14.06 -8.14 13.61
CA PRO A 7 -13.54 -7.73 12.30
C PRO A 7 -14.59 -7.02 11.44
N ALA A 8 -15.84 -7.50 11.49
CA ALA A 8 -16.97 -6.91 10.78
C ALA A 8 -17.25 -5.44 11.17
N GLY A 9 -16.89 -5.03 12.39
CA GLY A 9 -17.04 -3.64 12.84
C GLY A 9 -15.91 -2.71 12.40
N ALA A 10 -14.87 -3.24 11.75
CA ALA A 10 -13.68 -2.49 11.34
C ALA A 10 -13.43 -2.51 9.82
N THR A 11 -14.47 -2.80 9.03
CA THR A 11 -14.36 -2.81 7.56
C THR A 11 -13.84 -1.49 7.01
N ALA A 12 -14.36 -0.36 7.51
CA ALA A 12 -13.91 0.97 7.10
C ALA A 12 -12.42 1.21 7.40
N PHE A 13 -11.91 0.65 8.50
CA PHE A 13 -10.48 0.70 8.83
C PHE A 13 -9.65 -0.14 7.87
N PHE A 14 -10.09 -1.36 7.53
CA PHE A 14 -9.40 -2.19 6.54
C PHE A 14 -9.46 -1.59 5.13
N ASP A 15 -10.57 -0.98 4.73
CA ASP A 15 -10.72 -0.22 3.48
C ASP A 15 -9.76 0.98 3.46
N HIS A 16 -9.66 1.71 4.58
CA HIS A 16 -8.74 2.83 4.73
C HIS A 16 -7.30 2.38 4.56
N LEU A 17 -6.87 1.33 5.26
CA LEU A 17 -5.53 0.77 5.13
C LEU A 17 -5.26 0.24 3.70
N ALA A 18 -6.21 -0.44 3.07
CA ALA A 18 -6.09 -0.89 1.69
C ALA A 18 -5.83 0.27 0.71
N THR A 19 -6.47 1.41 0.99
CA THR A 19 -6.40 2.60 0.14
C THR A 19 -5.13 3.40 0.41
N TRP A 20 -4.83 3.71 1.66
CA TRP A 20 -3.80 4.68 2.01
C TRP A 20 -2.52 4.06 2.56
N GLY A 21 -2.59 2.81 3.04
CA GLY A 21 -1.48 2.09 3.68
C GLY A 21 -1.10 2.61 5.06
N GLU A 22 -1.67 3.73 5.47
CA GLU A 22 -1.35 4.47 6.69
C GLU A 22 -2.62 5.12 7.23
N VAL A 23 -2.71 5.26 8.54
CA VAL A 23 -3.78 5.97 9.24
C VAL A 23 -3.14 6.90 10.28
N SER A 24 -3.55 8.16 10.30
CA SER A 24 -3.15 9.13 11.33
C SER A 24 -3.94 8.93 12.63
N LYS A 25 -3.47 9.53 13.73
CA LYS A 25 -4.17 9.52 15.02
C LYS A 25 -5.57 10.11 14.97
N ASP A 26 -5.77 11.15 14.16
CA ASP A 26 -7.08 11.76 13.99
C ASP A 26 -8.02 10.86 13.18
N GLU A 27 -7.56 10.35 12.03
CA GLU A 27 -8.32 9.41 11.21
C GLU A 27 -8.68 8.13 11.98
N LEU A 28 -7.77 7.61 12.80
CA LEU A 28 -7.99 6.40 13.59
C LEU A 28 -9.12 6.59 14.62
N ARG A 29 -9.19 7.78 15.24
CA ARG A 29 -10.25 8.14 16.19
C ARG A 29 -11.60 8.25 15.48
N ASP A 30 -11.62 8.87 14.30
CA ASP A 30 -12.83 9.00 13.50
C ASP A 30 -13.37 7.63 13.05
N LEU A 31 -12.46 6.73 12.70
CA LEU A 31 -12.77 5.34 12.37
C LEU A 31 -13.12 4.48 13.59
N ARG A 32 -12.88 4.96 14.82
CA ARG A 32 -13.09 4.26 16.10
C ARG A 32 -12.37 2.89 16.13
N ALA A 33 -11.14 2.87 15.62
CA ALA A 33 -10.37 1.66 15.38
C ALA A 33 -9.11 1.53 16.23
N GLU A 34 -9.01 2.25 17.35
CA GLU A 34 -7.82 2.29 18.21
C GLU A 34 -7.41 0.90 18.70
N GLY A 35 -8.38 0.11 19.17
CA GLY A 35 -8.12 -1.26 19.60
C GLY A 35 -7.64 -2.17 18.46
N TRP A 36 -8.04 -1.88 17.22
CA TRP A 36 -7.56 -2.61 16.05
C TRP A 36 -6.13 -2.22 15.67
N ALA A 37 -5.77 -0.94 15.71
CA ALA A 37 -4.40 -0.50 15.49
C ALA A 37 -3.45 -1.20 16.47
N THR A 38 -3.75 -1.18 17.77
CA THR A 38 -2.95 -1.88 18.79
C THR A 38 -2.80 -3.37 18.49
N ALA A 39 -3.91 -4.06 18.20
CA ALA A 39 -3.86 -5.50 17.91
C ALA A 39 -3.04 -5.83 16.65
N LEU A 40 -3.06 -4.95 15.64
CA LEU A 40 -2.29 -5.13 14.41
C LEU A 40 -0.81 -4.75 14.58
N VAL A 41 -0.47 -3.82 15.46
CA VAL A 41 0.92 -3.56 15.87
C VAL A 41 1.50 -4.76 16.60
N GLU A 42 0.78 -5.32 17.59
CA GLU A 42 1.20 -6.53 18.30
C GLU A 42 1.36 -7.74 17.36
N ALA A 43 0.60 -7.78 16.27
CA ALA A 43 0.70 -8.80 15.23
C ALA A 43 1.82 -8.54 14.20
N GLY A 44 2.52 -7.41 14.27
CA GLY A 44 3.54 -7.00 13.30
C GLY A 44 2.99 -6.65 11.91
N VAL A 45 1.69 -6.37 11.83
CA VAL A 45 1.01 -5.95 10.58
C VAL A 45 1.20 -4.45 10.35
N LEU A 46 1.14 -3.67 11.43
CA LEU A 46 1.37 -2.24 11.42
C LEU A 46 2.62 -1.88 12.22
N GLU A 47 3.23 -0.77 11.86
CA GLU A 47 4.30 -0.11 12.60
C GLU A 47 3.80 1.25 13.10
N GLU A 48 4.19 1.62 14.31
CA GLU A 48 3.87 2.92 14.90
C GLU A 48 4.84 3.98 14.40
N VAL A 49 4.29 5.14 14.04
CA VAL A 49 5.07 6.34 13.78
C VAL A 49 4.96 7.24 14.98
N HIS A 50 6.11 7.62 15.52
CA HIS A 50 6.21 8.54 16.65
C HIS A 50 6.75 9.89 16.19
N ASP A 51 6.38 10.93 16.91
CA ASP A 51 7.05 12.22 16.86
C ASP A 51 8.26 12.24 17.80
N ASP A 52 8.87 13.41 18.02
CA ASP A 52 9.88 13.62 19.07
C ASP A 52 9.35 13.29 20.50
N GLY A 53 8.06 13.00 20.65
CA GLY A 53 7.42 12.51 21.87
C GLY A 53 7.24 10.98 21.91
N ALA A 54 6.73 10.46 23.03
CA ALA A 54 6.52 9.02 23.21
C ALA A 54 5.26 8.49 22.51
N ASP A 55 4.29 9.37 22.21
CA ASP A 55 3.00 8.96 21.66
C ASP A 55 3.09 8.66 20.16
N ALA A 56 2.47 7.56 19.73
CA ALA A 56 2.24 7.29 18.32
C ALA A 56 1.29 8.36 17.73
N VAL A 57 1.65 8.85 16.55
CA VAL A 57 0.93 9.89 15.80
C VAL A 57 0.33 9.36 14.50
N ALA A 58 0.82 8.22 13.99
CA ALA A 58 0.24 7.48 12.88
C ALA A 58 0.64 5.99 12.95
N TRP A 59 -0.01 5.16 12.13
CA TRP A 59 0.30 3.74 11.94
C TRP A 59 0.27 3.40 10.46
N HIS A 60 1.30 2.71 9.96
CA HIS A 60 1.33 2.25 8.58
C HIS A 60 1.62 0.76 8.47
N PHE A 61 1.35 0.17 7.30
CA PHE A 61 1.73 -1.21 7.05
C PHE A 61 3.23 -1.42 7.25
N ALA A 62 3.58 -2.50 7.97
CA ALA A 62 4.93 -2.99 8.03
C ALA A 62 5.39 -3.48 6.65
N ALA A 63 6.71 -3.51 6.41
CA ALA A 63 7.32 -3.91 5.13
C ALA A 63 6.81 -5.27 4.58
N GLY A 64 6.45 -6.21 5.47
CA GLY A 64 5.89 -7.51 5.11
C GLY A 64 4.40 -7.51 4.73
N PHE A 65 3.71 -6.38 4.86
CA PHE A 65 2.26 -6.23 4.67
C PHE A 65 1.88 -5.14 3.67
N VAL A 66 2.84 -4.35 3.17
CA VAL A 66 2.61 -3.30 2.15
C VAL A 66 1.91 -3.85 0.89
N PHE A 67 2.12 -5.13 0.54
CA PHE A 67 1.44 -5.79 -0.58
C PHE A 67 -0.10 -5.85 -0.48
N LEU A 68 -0.65 -5.52 0.69
CA LEU A 68 -2.09 -5.38 0.95
C LEU A 68 -2.69 -4.08 0.41
N LEU A 69 -1.86 -3.12 0.00
CA LEU A 69 -2.32 -1.98 -0.78
C LEU A 69 -3.06 -2.44 -2.05
N ASP A 70 -4.10 -1.70 -2.43
CA ASP A 70 -4.96 -1.97 -3.60
C ASP A 70 -5.71 -3.30 -3.55
N ARG A 71 -5.77 -3.95 -2.38
CA ARG A 71 -6.55 -5.16 -2.19
C ARG A 71 -7.94 -4.82 -1.65
N ASP A 72 -8.90 -5.66 -1.99
CA ASP A 72 -10.22 -5.65 -1.37
C ASP A 72 -10.11 -5.76 0.16
N SER A 73 -10.94 -5.01 0.90
CA SER A 73 -10.84 -4.98 2.36
C SER A 73 -11.07 -6.31 3.03
N ILE A 74 -11.82 -7.25 2.44
CA ILE A 74 -11.93 -8.61 3.00
C ILE A 74 -10.61 -9.34 2.88
N LYS A 75 -9.85 -9.14 1.80
CA LYS A 75 -8.50 -9.72 1.66
C LYS A 75 -7.52 -9.10 2.65
N VAL A 76 -7.58 -7.77 2.82
CA VAL A 76 -6.77 -7.06 3.84
C VAL A 76 -7.11 -7.56 5.23
N ALA A 77 -8.40 -7.58 5.58
CA ALA A 77 -8.88 -8.05 6.87
C ALA A 77 -8.48 -9.49 7.14
N ARG A 78 -8.62 -10.41 6.16
CA ARG A 78 -8.14 -11.79 6.29
C ARG A 78 -6.66 -11.85 6.61
N ARG A 79 -5.82 -11.25 5.78
CA ARG A 79 -4.38 -11.34 5.96
C ARG A 79 -3.93 -10.70 7.28
N ALA A 80 -4.48 -9.55 7.64
CA ALA A 80 -4.18 -8.86 8.89
C ALA A 80 -4.67 -9.63 10.12
N CYS A 81 -5.94 -10.07 10.12
CA CYS A 81 -6.52 -10.81 11.25
C CYS A 81 -5.89 -12.19 11.44
N PHE A 82 -5.51 -12.88 10.36
CA PHE A 82 -4.79 -14.16 10.45
C PHE A 82 -3.37 -14.05 11.01
N ALA A 83 -2.81 -12.83 11.06
CA ALA A 83 -1.54 -12.57 11.73
C ALA A 83 -1.70 -12.33 13.23
N VAL A 84 -2.91 -12.04 13.72
CA VAL A 84 -3.17 -11.80 15.16
C VAL A 84 -2.84 -13.08 15.94
N PRO A 85 -1.86 -13.06 16.87
CA PRO A 85 -1.29 -14.27 17.45
C PRO A 85 -2.31 -15.23 18.07
N ALA A 86 -3.28 -14.70 18.82
CA ALA A 86 -4.30 -15.51 19.47
C ALA A 86 -5.23 -16.20 18.47
N TYR A 87 -5.63 -15.51 17.40
CA TYR A 87 -6.48 -16.09 16.36
C TYR A 87 -5.70 -17.06 15.47
N ARG A 88 -4.44 -16.73 15.14
CA ARG A 88 -3.55 -17.64 14.42
C ARG A 88 -3.36 -18.96 15.16
N ALA A 89 -3.10 -18.92 16.47
CA ALA A 89 -2.97 -20.12 17.29
C ALA A 89 -4.24 -20.97 17.30
N TYR A 90 -5.41 -20.33 17.37
CA TYR A 90 -6.71 -21.01 17.25
C TYR A 90 -6.88 -21.73 15.90
N LEU A 91 -6.55 -21.06 14.78
CA LEU A 91 -6.64 -21.63 13.44
C LEU A 91 -5.64 -22.78 13.22
N VAL A 92 -4.40 -22.63 13.68
CA VAL A 92 -3.39 -23.71 13.66
C VAL A 92 -3.88 -24.91 14.49
N GLY A 93 -4.54 -24.67 15.62
CA GLY A 93 -5.17 -25.73 16.41
C GLY A 93 -6.30 -26.45 15.69
N ILE A 94 -7.10 -25.76 14.87
CA ILE A 94 -8.11 -26.41 14.00
C ILE A 94 -7.42 -27.30 12.96
N LEU A 95 -6.36 -26.81 12.31
CA LEU A 95 -5.62 -27.59 11.32
C LEU A 95 -5.01 -28.85 11.94
N ALA A 96 -4.36 -28.73 13.10
CA ALA A 96 -3.77 -29.86 13.81
C ALA A 96 -4.81 -30.93 14.17
N GLU A 97 -5.96 -30.52 14.71
CA GLU A 97 -7.07 -31.43 15.04
C GLU A 97 -7.58 -32.19 13.80
N GLY A 98 -7.82 -31.48 12.68
CA GLY A 98 -8.27 -32.11 11.45
C GLY A 98 -7.25 -33.05 10.81
N LEU A 99 -5.95 -32.75 10.92
CA LEU A 99 -4.89 -33.66 10.46
C LEU A 99 -4.82 -34.95 11.29
N ILE A 100 -5.02 -34.86 12.61
CA ILE A 100 -5.11 -36.05 13.49
C ILE A 100 -6.32 -36.90 13.10
N ASP A 101 -7.49 -36.28 12.93
CA ASP A 101 -8.71 -36.99 12.54
C ASP A 101 -8.55 -37.68 11.17
N ALA A 102 -7.96 -37.01 10.18
CA ALA A 102 -7.63 -37.57 8.88
C ALA A 102 -6.63 -38.74 8.98
N ALA A 103 -5.61 -38.64 9.84
CA ALA A 103 -4.65 -39.71 10.08
C ALA A 103 -5.31 -40.95 10.71
N ARG A 104 -6.21 -40.75 11.69
CA ARG A 104 -6.98 -41.86 12.30
C ARG A 104 -7.95 -42.50 11.31
N ALA A 105 -8.46 -41.73 10.35
CA ALA A 105 -9.27 -42.22 9.25
C ALA A 105 -8.45 -42.87 8.11
N SER A 106 -7.12 -42.97 8.24
CA SER A 106 -6.22 -43.52 7.22
C SER A 106 -6.27 -42.79 5.87
N MET A 107 -6.52 -41.47 5.87
CA MET A 107 -6.56 -40.61 4.68
C MET A 107 -5.14 -40.21 4.22
N THR A 108 -4.30 -41.20 3.94
CA THR A 108 -2.86 -40.98 3.68
C THR A 108 -2.60 -40.10 2.45
N SER A 109 -3.38 -40.28 1.38
CA SER A 109 -3.19 -39.52 0.14
C SER A 109 -3.52 -38.03 0.31
N GLU A 110 -4.61 -37.73 1.01
CA GLU A 110 -5.04 -36.36 1.30
C GLU A 110 -4.07 -35.66 2.24
N LEU A 111 -3.58 -36.36 3.27
CA LEU A 111 -2.55 -35.83 4.15
C LEU A 111 -1.28 -35.46 3.39
N GLU A 112 -0.82 -36.33 2.49
CA GLU A 112 0.34 -36.01 1.64
C GLU A 112 0.09 -34.79 0.75
N GLU A 113 -1.10 -34.70 0.14
CA GLU A 113 -1.47 -33.56 -0.71
C GLU A 113 -1.48 -32.25 0.07
N TRP A 114 -2.15 -32.20 1.22
CA TRP A 114 -2.25 -30.99 2.02
C TRP A 114 -0.90 -30.54 2.57
N THR A 115 -0.10 -31.49 3.08
CA THR A 115 1.21 -31.19 3.69
C THR A 115 2.25 -30.78 2.66
N LYS A 116 2.24 -31.34 1.45
CA LYS A 116 3.12 -30.91 0.35
C LYS A 116 2.63 -29.63 -0.33
N GLY A 117 1.34 -29.34 -0.26
CA GLY A 117 0.69 -28.18 -0.89
C GLY A 117 0.42 -27.05 0.11
N ASP A 118 -0.86 -26.75 0.32
CA ASP A 118 -1.34 -25.53 0.99
C ASP A 118 -0.82 -25.36 2.43
N LEU A 119 -0.55 -26.46 3.15
CA LEU A 119 -0.06 -26.41 4.53
C LEU A 119 1.45 -26.26 4.65
N ALA A 120 2.21 -26.41 3.56
CA ALA A 120 3.68 -26.37 3.61
C ALA A 120 4.24 -25.17 4.40
N PRO A 121 3.73 -23.92 4.24
CA PRO A 121 4.22 -22.77 5.01
C PRO A 121 3.89 -22.83 6.51
N LEU A 122 2.90 -23.62 6.92
CA LEU A 122 2.40 -23.74 8.29
C LEU A 122 2.93 -24.97 9.02
N LEU A 123 3.56 -25.93 8.31
CA LEU A 123 3.97 -27.21 8.89
C LEU A 123 4.85 -27.06 10.12
N THR A 124 5.77 -26.10 10.14
CA THR A 124 6.61 -25.87 11.33
C THR A 124 5.79 -25.47 12.56
N GLU A 125 4.76 -24.64 12.38
CA GLU A 125 3.87 -24.23 13.49
C GLU A 125 2.95 -25.37 13.91
N VAL A 126 2.38 -26.10 12.95
CA VAL A 126 1.52 -27.27 13.19
C VAL A 126 2.30 -28.35 13.93
N ASN A 127 3.50 -28.72 13.46
CA ASN A 127 4.33 -29.75 14.09
C ASN A 127 4.72 -29.35 15.51
N ARG A 128 5.10 -28.09 15.75
CA ARG A 128 5.40 -27.61 17.11
C ARG A 128 4.22 -27.78 18.06
N LEU A 129 3.00 -27.52 17.58
CA LEU A 129 1.79 -27.72 18.37
C LEU A 129 1.55 -29.21 18.65
N LEU A 130 1.67 -30.06 17.62
CA LEU A 130 1.50 -31.51 17.72
C LEU A 130 2.53 -32.13 18.68
N ASP A 131 3.82 -31.76 18.58
CA ASP A 131 4.90 -32.23 19.46
C ASP A 131 4.56 -31.96 20.94
N GLY A 132 3.99 -30.79 21.24
CA GLY A 132 3.55 -30.44 22.59
C GLY A 132 2.43 -31.35 23.10
N LEU A 133 1.47 -31.67 22.24
CA LEU A 133 0.33 -32.55 22.56
C LEU A 133 0.72 -34.04 22.64
N GLU A 134 1.73 -34.46 21.88
CA GLU A 134 2.23 -35.84 21.84
C GLU A 134 3.20 -36.17 22.97
N SER A 135 3.60 -35.19 23.78
CA SER A 135 4.38 -35.41 25.01
C SER A 135 3.73 -36.41 25.98
N GLN A 136 2.42 -36.65 25.84
CA GLN A 136 1.62 -37.60 26.62
C GLN A 136 1.29 -38.90 25.85
N GLY A 137 2.00 -39.18 24.77
CA GLY A 137 1.78 -40.32 23.87
C GLY A 137 1.13 -39.95 22.55
N ARG A 138 1.25 -40.85 21.56
CA ARG A 138 0.80 -40.65 20.16
C ARG A 138 -0.68 -40.32 20.08
N LEU A 139 -1.02 -39.25 19.36
CA LEU A 139 -2.41 -38.76 19.27
C LEU A 139 -3.31 -39.71 18.47
N VAL A 140 -2.75 -40.37 17.44
CA VAL A 140 -3.49 -41.32 16.60
C VAL A 140 -3.90 -42.61 17.33
N ASP A 141 -3.12 -42.99 18.35
CA ASP A 141 -3.37 -44.18 19.17
C ASP A 141 -4.24 -43.86 20.40
N SER A 142 -4.55 -42.58 20.63
CA SER A 142 -5.28 -42.12 21.81
C SER A 142 -6.75 -42.54 21.76
N SER A 143 -7.31 -42.87 22.93
CA SER A 143 -8.74 -43.12 23.05
C SER A 143 -9.55 -41.84 22.70
N PRO A 144 -10.78 -41.95 22.14
CA PRO A 144 -11.57 -40.77 21.81
C PRO A 144 -11.75 -39.75 22.95
N PRO A 145 -12.02 -40.17 24.22
CA PRO A 145 -12.14 -39.22 25.33
C PRO A 145 -10.85 -38.48 25.67
N ASP A 146 -9.70 -39.16 25.60
CA ASP A 146 -8.39 -38.53 25.85
C ASP A 146 -8.05 -37.52 24.75
N LEU A 147 -8.29 -37.89 23.49
CA LEU A 147 -8.09 -36.98 22.37
C LEU A 147 -8.98 -35.74 22.48
N ASP A 148 -10.28 -35.91 22.77
CA ASP A 148 -11.21 -34.79 22.93
C ASP A 148 -10.79 -33.87 24.09
N ALA A 149 -10.30 -34.43 25.21
CA ALA A 149 -9.78 -33.65 26.33
C ALA A 149 -8.54 -32.83 25.94
N ARG A 150 -7.61 -33.43 25.19
CA ARG A 150 -6.42 -32.74 24.67
C ARG A 150 -6.80 -31.64 23.66
N MET A 151 -7.73 -31.90 22.75
CA MET A 151 -8.21 -30.90 21.78
C MET A 151 -8.98 -29.76 22.43
N ALA A 152 -9.73 -30.04 23.50
CA ALA A 152 -10.43 -29.01 24.28
C ALA A 152 -9.48 -28.05 25.01
N SER A 153 -8.25 -28.47 25.28
CA SER A 153 -7.21 -27.65 25.94
C SER A 153 -6.54 -26.64 25.01
N LEU A 154 -6.77 -26.74 23.69
CA LEU A 154 -6.20 -25.83 22.71
C LEU A 154 -6.75 -24.40 22.85
N PRO A 155 -6.02 -23.37 22.38
CA PRO A 155 -6.48 -21.98 22.43
C PRO A 155 -7.80 -21.76 21.67
N GLY A 156 -8.62 -20.80 22.14
CA GLY A 156 -9.81 -20.32 21.42
C GLY A 156 -11.01 -21.29 21.38
N ARG A 157 -11.01 -22.32 22.22
CA ARG A 157 -12.09 -23.33 22.30
C ARG A 157 -13.32 -22.88 23.10
N ASP A 158 -13.29 -21.68 23.67
CA ASP A 158 -14.38 -21.05 24.42
C ASP A 158 -15.43 -20.34 23.54
N GLY A 159 -15.24 -20.34 22.21
CA GLY A 159 -16.14 -19.69 21.25
C GLY A 159 -15.92 -18.19 21.08
N SER A 160 -14.87 -17.62 21.69
CA SER A 160 -14.52 -16.20 21.59
C SER A 160 -14.31 -15.70 20.16
N PHE A 161 -13.92 -16.59 19.23
CA PHE A 161 -13.68 -16.27 17.82
C PHE A 161 -14.85 -16.52 16.86
N ALA A 162 -16.04 -16.91 17.35
CA ALA A 162 -17.16 -17.23 16.46
C ALA A 162 -17.52 -16.10 15.47
N SER A 163 -17.45 -14.84 15.91
CA SER A 163 -17.68 -13.68 15.04
C SER A 163 -16.54 -13.44 14.02
N TRP A 164 -15.31 -13.83 14.36
CA TRP A 164 -14.16 -13.78 13.47
C TRP A 164 -14.29 -14.85 12.39
N ASP A 165 -14.63 -16.07 12.77
CA ASP A 165 -14.82 -17.19 11.84
C ASP A 165 -15.93 -16.88 10.83
N GLN A 166 -17.06 -16.35 11.30
CA GLN A 166 -18.15 -15.97 10.41
C GLN A 166 -17.71 -14.95 9.37
N PHE A 167 -16.91 -13.95 9.75
CA PHE A 167 -16.46 -12.89 8.84
C PHE A 167 -15.32 -13.35 7.92
N LEU A 168 -14.28 -13.96 8.49
CA LEU A 168 -13.04 -14.29 7.78
C LEU A 168 -13.17 -15.62 7.02
N LEU A 169 -13.78 -16.63 7.66
CA LEU A 169 -13.98 -17.97 7.09
C LEU A 169 -15.35 -18.16 6.45
N GLY A 170 -16.29 -17.22 6.64
CA GLY A 170 -17.65 -17.29 6.08
C GLY A 170 -18.58 -18.24 6.84
N GLN A 171 -18.08 -18.88 7.89
CA GLN A 171 -18.77 -19.90 8.65
C GLN A 171 -18.29 -19.85 10.10
N SER A 172 -19.21 -19.85 11.06
CA SER A 172 -18.92 -20.14 12.47
C SER A 172 -19.34 -21.56 12.83
N GLY A 173 -18.64 -22.20 13.77
CA GLY A 173 -18.98 -23.57 14.16
C GLY A 173 -18.03 -24.15 15.20
N ARG A 174 -18.13 -25.47 15.41
CA ARG A 174 -17.16 -26.20 16.22
C ARG A 174 -15.85 -26.35 15.43
N PRO A 175 -14.67 -26.36 16.08
CA PRO A 175 -13.38 -26.56 15.43
C PRO A 175 -13.34 -27.66 14.37
N LYS A 176 -13.84 -28.87 14.69
CA LYS A 176 -13.91 -30.01 13.75
C LYS A 176 -14.68 -29.71 12.46
N THR A 177 -15.69 -28.84 12.52
CA THR A 177 -16.51 -28.46 11.35
C THR A 177 -15.89 -27.34 10.52
N LEU A 178 -14.84 -26.70 11.01
CA LEU A 178 -14.18 -25.57 10.35
C LEU A 178 -12.92 -25.96 9.57
N PHE A 179 -12.43 -27.19 9.71
CA PHE A 179 -11.17 -27.65 9.10
C PHE A 179 -11.05 -27.27 7.61
N ASP A 180 -12.02 -27.64 6.78
CA ASP A 180 -11.99 -27.35 5.34
C ASP A 180 -11.96 -25.85 5.04
N PHE A 181 -12.64 -25.04 5.85
CA PHE A 181 -12.67 -23.59 5.67
C PHE A 181 -11.34 -22.95 6.05
N VAL A 182 -10.72 -23.43 7.13
CA VAL A 182 -9.39 -22.98 7.55
C VAL A 182 -8.35 -23.40 6.52
N LEU A 183 -8.36 -24.65 6.07
CA LEU A 183 -7.46 -25.16 5.03
C LEU A 183 -7.55 -24.30 3.76
N ARG A 184 -8.76 -23.99 3.27
CA ARG A 184 -8.95 -23.25 2.02
C ARG A 184 -8.71 -21.74 2.11
N ARG A 185 -8.84 -21.12 3.28
CA ARG A 185 -8.79 -19.65 3.42
C ARG A 185 -7.59 -19.14 4.21
N PHE A 186 -7.21 -19.84 5.28
CA PHE A 186 -6.09 -19.44 6.13
C PHE A 186 -4.75 -19.96 5.60
N ALA A 187 -4.67 -21.19 5.13
CA ALA A 187 -3.40 -21.78 4.69
C ALA A 187 -2.78 -21.04 3.49
N PRO A 188 -3.52 -20.72 2.40
CA PRO A 188 -2.98 -19.90 1.31
C PRO A 188 -2.57 -18.50 1.78
N SER A 189 -3.30 -17.97 2.75
CA SER A 189 -3.03 -16.67 3.38
C SER A 189 -1.92 -16.71 4.43
N SER A 190 -1.17 -17.82 4.56
CA SER A 190 -0.03 -17.95 5.47
C SER A 190 1.32 -18.01 4.77
N GLN A 191 1.34 -17.97 3.44
CA GLN A 191 2.60 -17.86 2.70
C GLN A 191 3.34 -16.58 3.08
N PRO A 192 4.66 -16.62 3.34
CA PRO A 192 5.44 -15.42 3.61
C PRO A 192 5.34 -14.50 2.38
N ALA A 193 4.94 -13.25 2.62
CA ALA A 193 4.89 -12.27 1.55
C ALA A 193 6.31 -11.82 1.19
N GLN A 194 6.50 -11.39 -0.06
CA GLN A 194 7.74 -10.73 -0.45
C GLN A 194 7.83 -9.41 0.32
N ARG A 195 8.85 -9.30 1.17
CA ARG A 195 9.14 -8.09 1.92
C ARG A 195 9.49 -6.96 0.95
N VAL A 196 8.91 -5.79 1.18
CA VAL A 196 9.20 -4.57 0.41
C VAL A 196 10.02 -3.65 1.31
N ASP A 197 11.33 -3.55 1.03
CA ASP A 197 12.25 -2.75 1.85
C ASP A 197 12.28 -1.26 1.45
N ASP A 198 11.96 -0.95 0.19
CA ASP A 198 11.87 0.43 -0.28
C ASP A 198 10.58 1.10 0.22
N PRO A 199 10.59 2.41 0.54
CA PRO A 199 9.39 3.14 0.91
C PRO A 199 8.30 3.04 -0.17
N ALA A 200 7.06 2.83 0.26
CA ALA A 200 5.94 2.66 -0.67
C ALA A 200 5.41 4.01 -1.16
N ALA A 201 5.19 4.12 -2.46
CA ALA A 201 4.50 5.24 -3.09
C ALA A 201 3.24 4.74 -3.77
N VAL A 202 2.10 5.37 -3.51
CA VAL A 202 0.80 4.90 -3.97
C VAL A 202 0.14 5.99 -4.77
N LEU A 203 -0.10 5.75 -6.06
CA LEU A 203 -0.84 6.71 -6.87
C LEU A 203 -2.33 6.64 -6.56
N ARG A 204 -2.90 7.79 -6.20
CA ARG A 204 -4.32 7.98 -5.91
C ARG A 204 -4.88 9.17 -6.69
N PRO A 205 -6.18 9.18 -6.99
CA PRO A 205 -6.81 10.37 -7.54
C PRO A 205 -6.75 11.46 -6.47
N LEU A 206 -6.14 12.59 -6.79
CA LEU A 206 -6.12 13.77 -5.93
C LEU A 206 -7.09 14.80 -6.50
N PRO A 207 -8.12 15.22 -5.77
CA PRO A 207 -9.13 16.16 -6.26
C PRO A 207 -8.57 17.58 -6.19
N LEU A 208 -7.56 17.92 -7.00
CA LEU A 208 -6.90 19.24 -7.00
C LEU A 208 -7.37 20.15 -8.15
N SER A 209 -8.18 19.62 -9.07
CA SER A 209 -8.83 20.40 -10.11
C SER A 209 -10.27 20.71 -9.74
N ARG A 210 -10.80 21.84 -10.23
CA ARG A 210 -12.22 22.22 -9.99
C ARG A 210 -13.19 21.17 -10.53
N GLU A 211 -12.85 20.51 -11.64
CA GLU A 211 -13.66 19.44 -12.22
C GLU A 211 -13.73 18.20 -11.31
N ASP A 212 -12.68 17.95 -10.53
CA ASP A 212 -12.61 16.85 -9.57
C ASP A 212 -13.22 17.22 -8.20
N GLY A 213 -13.92 18.36 -8.11
CA GLY A 213 -14.56 18.84 -6.89
C GLY A 213 -13.62 19.59 -5.95
N PHE A 214 -12.46 20.06 -6.43
CA PHE A 214 -11.59 20.92 -5.62
C PHE A 214 -12.27 22.25 -5.31
N ASP A 215 -12.48 22.49 -4.03
CA ASP A 215 -12.81 23.79 -3.48
C ASP A 215 -11.79 24.16 -2.41
N LEU A 216 -11.55 25.46 -2.20
CA LEU A 216 -10.55 25.91 -1.23
C LEU A 216 -10.91 25.49 0.21
N GLY A 217 -12.17 25.21 0.50
CA GLY A 217 -12.64 24.73 1.79
C GLY A 217 -12.24 23.27 2.04
N SER A 218 -12.31 22.41 1.03
CA SER A 218 -11.98 20.99 1.13
C SER A 218 -10.49 20.77 1.39
N ALA A 219 -9.63 21.62 0.83
CA ALA A 219 -8.20 21.65 1.16
C ALA A 219 -7.91 22.08 2.60
N SER A 220 -8.85 22.76 3.25
CA SER A 220 -8.70 23.31 4.61
C SER A 220 -9.21 22.36 5.70
N LEU A 221 -9.86 21.26 5.31
CA LEU A 221 -10.38 20.23 6.21
C LEU A 221 -9.50 18.98 6.14
N PRO A 222 -9.24 18.31 7.29
CA PRO A 222 -8.55 17.03 7.29
C PRO A 222 -9.25 16.03 6.38
N ALA A 223 -8.53 15.53 5.38
CA ALA A 223 -8.98 14.52 4.47
C ALA A 223 -7.83 13.54 4.18
N PRO A 224 -8.09 12.24 3.97
CA PRO A 224 -7.00 11.27 3.81
C PRO A 224 -5.99 11.58 2.70
N TRP A 225 -6.40 12.29 1.65
CA TRP A 225 -5.53 12.68 0.55
C TRP A 225 -4.62 13.89 0.88
N ASN A 226 -4.99 14.73 1.86
CA ASN A 226 -4.27 15.95 2.25
C ASN A 226 -3.59 15.88 3.62
N THR A 227 -3.80 14.79 4.35
CA THR A 227 -3.09 14.48 5.59
C THR A 227 -1.67 14.04 5.29
N ARG A 228 -0.71 14.52 6.08
CA ARG A 228 0.70 14.15 6.01
C ARG A 228 0.86 12.68 6.33
N ARG A 229 1.58 11.98 5.45
CA ARG A 229 1.87 10.55 5.59
C ARG A 229 3.38 10.34 5.66
N ARG A 230 3.82 9.53 6.61
CA ARG A 230 5.25 9.40 6.97
C ARG A 230 5.83 8.05 6.54
N GLY A 231 5.04 6.99 6.57
CA GLY A 231 5.45 5.66 6.15
C GLY A 231 5.09 5.36 4.69
N ILE A 232 3.94 5.86 4.22
CA ILE A 232 3.41 5.57 2.88
C ILE A 232 3.10 6.86 2.12
N PHE A 233 3.75 7.07 0.98
CA PHE A 233 3.54 8.26 0.14
C PHE A 233 2.30 8.06 -0.74
N SER A 234 1.11 8.28 -0.17
CA SER A 234 -0.18 8.06 -0.84
C SER A 234 -1.04 9.33 -1.05
N GLY A 235 -0.59 10.49 -0.55
CA GLY A 235 -1.27 11.77 -0.67
C GLY A 235 -0.29 12.95 -0.63
N ILE A 236 -0.80 14.17 -0.49
CA ILE A 236 0.02 15.38 -0.32
C ILE A 236 -0.14 15.94 1.09
N ALA A 237 0.90 16.55 1.65
CA ALA A 237 0.87 17.04 3.03
C ALA A 237 0.43 18.52 3.09
N LEU A 238 -0.85 18.77 3.40
CA LEU A 238 -1.37 20.11 3.73
C LEU A 238 -1.77 20.21 5.21
N ILE A 239 -2.07 19.08 5.83
CA ILE A 239 -2.52 18.94 7.22
C ILE A 239 -1.64 17.87 7.89
N ASP A 240 -1.22 18.08 9.13
CA ASP A 240 -0.42 17.11 9.88
C ASP A 240 -1.29 15.93 10.36
N GLU A 241 -0.62 14.91 10.88
CA GLU A 241 -1.23 13.71 11.47
C GLU A 241 -2.11 13.98 12.72
N HIS A 242 -2.13 15.22 13.23
CA HIS A 242 -3.01 15.68 14.29
C HIS A 242 -4.22 16.50 13.79
N GLY A 243 -4.39 16.60 12.47
CA GLY A 243 -5.47 17.37 11.85
C GLY A 243 -5.20 18.89 11.83
N ARG A 244 -3.97 19.33 12.13
CA ARG A 244 -3.60 20.76 12.12
C ARG A 244 -3.05 21.14 10.75
N ARG A 245 -3.36 22.34 10.31
CA ARG A 245 -2.89 22.85 9.01
C ARG A 245 -1.38 23.11 9.05
N LEU A 246 -0.69 22.76 7.97
CA LEU A 246 0.75 23.00 7.79
C LEU A 246 1.06 24.39 7.22
N PHE A 247 0.10 25.31 7.31
CA PHE A 247 0.19 26.64 6.71
C PHE A 247 -0.40 27.73 7.58
N ASP A 248 0.05 28.96 7.34
CA ASP A 248 -0.35 30.14 8.08
C ASP A 248 -1.82 30.51 7.83
N GLU A 249 -2.62 30.50 8.90
CA GLU A 249 -4.04 30.85 8.87
C GLU A 249 -4.28 32.36 8.78
N ASP A 250 -3.29 33.19 9.11
CA ASP A 250 -3.41 34.64 9.09
C ASP A 250 -3.38 35.22 7.66
N ARG A 251 -3.02 34.39 6.68
CA ARG A 251 -2.96 34.77 5.26
C ARG A 251 -4.15 34.24 4.48
N PRO A 252 -4.65 34.98 3.47
CA PRO A 252 -5.74 34.50 2.63
C PRO A 252 -5.40 33.17 1.95
N LEU A 253 -6.28 32.16 2.08
CA LEU A 253 -6.10 30.83 1.48
C LEU A 253 -5.83 30.91 -0.04
N THR A 254 -6.45 31.87 -0.72
CA THR A 254 -6.26 32.12 -2.16
C THR A 254 -4.82 32.50 -2.52
N GLU A 255 -4.04 33.01 -1.58
CA GLU A 255 -2.65 33.40 -1.80
C GLU A 255 -1.66 32.30 -1.44
N VAL A 256 -1.90 31.57 -0.35
CA VAL A 256 -0.91 30.62 0.20
C VAL A 256 -1.08 29.22 -0.38
N LEU A 257 -2.34 28.78 -0.54
CA LEU A 257 -2.65 27.41 -0.89
C LEU A 257 -2.10 26.95 -2.26
N PRO A 258 -2.12 27.78 -3.33
CA PRO A 258 -1.57 27.36 -4.63
C PRO A 258 -0.08 27.00 -4.54
N ASP A 259 0.71 27.80 -3.83
CA ASP A 259 2.15 27.55 -3.64
C ASP A 259 2.38 26.29 -2.78
N LEU A 260 1.60 26.11 -1.71
CA LEU A 260 1.71 24.93 -0.84
C LEU A 260 1.33 23.63 -1.54
N ILE A 261 0.25 23.63 -2.33
CA ILE A 261 -0.14 22.45 -3.11
C ILE A 261 0.96 22.15 -4.12
N ARG A 262 1.52 23.16 -4.77
CA ARG A 262 2.64 22.99 -5.69
C ARG A 262 3.86 22.39 -4.98
N ASP A 263 4.19 22.85 -3.78
CA ASP A 263 5.32 22.32 -3.02
C ASP A 263 5.04 20.88 -2.53
N ALA A 264 3.83 20.59 -2.03
CA ALA A 264 3.46 19.27 -1.54
C ALA A 264 3.32 18.23 -2.67
N ILE A 265 2.82 18.63 -3.85
CA ILE A 265 2.66 17.71 -4.99
C ILE A 265 4.01 17.30 -5.57
N VAL A 266 5.02 18.16 -5.57
CA VAL A 266 6.36 17.81 -6.07
C VAL A 266 7.11 16.85 -5.14
N GLU A 267 6.68 16.74 -3.87
CA GLU A 267 7.20 15.74 -2.94
C GLU A 267 6.62 14.34 -3.18
N HIS A 268 5.45 14.24 -3.83
CA HIS A 268 4.84 12.95 -4.12
C HIS A 268 5.61 12.22 -5.24
N PRO A 269 6.10 10.98 -5.03
CA PRO A 269 7.05 10.34 -5.95
C PRO A 269 6.59 10.21 -7.40
N PHE A 270 5.30 9.92 -7.65
CA PHE A 270 4.75 9.86 -9.02
C PHE A 270 4.74 11.21 -9.73
N TYR A 271 4.37 12.29 -9.04
CA TYR A 271 4.39 13.64 -9.60
C TYR A 271 5.82 14.12 -9.79
N ALA A 272 6.70 13.82 -8.84
CA ALA A 272 8.13 14.11 -8.91
C ALA A 272 8.79 13.53 -10.17
N VAL A 273 8.44 12.32 -10.62
CA VAL A 273 8.93 11.77 -11.90
C VAL A 273 8.63 12.73 -13.04
N VAL A 274 7.37 13.12 -13.21
CA VAL A 274 6.94 13.93 -14.35
C VAL A 274 7.58 15.32 -14.30
N VAL A 275 7.68 15.90 -13.11
CA VAL A 275 8.39 17.16 -12.88
C VAL A 275 9.87 17.04 -13.27
N HIS A 276 10.53 15.96 -12.86
CA HIS A 276 11.92 15.71 -13.24
C HIS A 276 12.11 15.50 -14.74
N LEU A 277 11.20 14.78 -15.41
CA LEU A 277 11.20 14.64 -16.86
C LEU A 277 11.05 16.00 -17.56
N ALA A 278 10.11 16.82 -17.11
CA ALA A 278 9.90 18.15 -17.67
C ALA A 278 11.11 19.08 -17.44
N ILE A 279 11.77 18.99 -16.28
CA ILE A 279 13.05 19.69 -16.03
C ILE A 279 14.15 19.19 -16.96
N CYS A 280 14.26 17.89 -17.19
CA CYS A 280 15.21 17.33 -18.13
C CYS A 280 14.93 17.80 -19.57
N ALA A 281 13.67 17.80 -20.01
CA ALA A 281 13.26 18.28 -21.32
C ALA A 281 13.61 19.76 -21.53
N TRP A 282 13.33 20.61 -20.52
CA TRP A 282 13.69 22.02 -20.55
C TRP A 282 15.21 22.25 -20.65
N ARG A 283 16.01 21.39 -20.00
CA ARG A 283 17.48 21.54 -19.96
C ARG A 283 18.20 20.86 -21.10
N SER A 284 17.62 19.84 -21.73
CA SER A 284 18.31 19.04 -22.74
C SER A 284 18.87 19.84 -23.93
N PRO A 285 18.27 20.96 -24.39
CA PRO A 285 18.87 21.78 -25.44
C PRO A 285 20.23 22.39 -25.08
N ALA A 286 20.52 22.55 -23.78
CA ALA A 286 21.71 23.22 -23.26
C ALA A 286 22.62 22.30 -22.42
N ALA A 287 22.25 21.03 -22.24
CA ALA A 287 22.93 20.07 -21.38
C ALA A 287 23.46 18.88 -22.18
N SER A 288 24.49 18.20 -21.68
CA SER A 288 25.08 17.01 -22.29
C SER A 288 24.24 15.73 -22.10
N ILE A 289 22.91 15.87 -22.04
CA ILE A 289 21.96 14.76 -21.91
C ILE A 289 21.21 14.61 -23.24
N PRO A 290 20.70 13.42 -23.58
CA PRO A 290 19.85 13.27 -24.76
C PRO A 290 18.63 14.19 -24.67
N THR A 291 18.14 14.66 -25.83
CA THR A 291 16.89 15.42 -25.91
C THR A 291 15.75 14.60 -25.34
N ILE A 292 15.00 15.16 -24.39
CA ILE A 292 13.82 14.52 -23.80
C ILE A 292 12.61 15.38 -24.12
N GLU A 293 11.51 14.76 -24.55
CA GLU A 293 10.25 15.44 -24.84
C GLU A 293 9.08 14.68 -24.20
N LEU A 294 8.15 15.41 -23.61
CA LEU A 294 6.87 14.86 -23.14
C LEU A 294 5.82 15.17 -24.21
N PHE A 295 5.56 14.21 -25.08
CA PHE A 295 4.71 14.40 -26.26
C PHE A 295 3.27 14.03 -25.96
N VAL A 296 2.33 14.87 -26.37
CA VAL A 296 0.88 14.63 -26.32
C VAL A 296 0.32 14.93 -27.71
N PRO A 297 -0.19 13.93 -28.44
CA PRO A 297 -0.70 14.13 -29.79
C PRO A 297 -1.74 15.25 -29.86
N ALA A 298 -1.76 16.05 -30.93
CA ALA A 298 -2.74 17.14 -31.08
C ALA A 298 -4.20 16.67 -30.94
N SER A 299 -4.51 15.48 -31.47
CA SER A 299 -5.83 14.85 -31.35
C SER A 299 -6.01 13.96 -30.11
N GLY A 300 -4.95 13.78 -29.31
CA GLY A 300 -4.91 12.89 -28.15
C GLY A 300 -5.35 13.57 -26.85
N ALA A 301 -5.78 12.75 -25.91
CA ALA A 301 -6.06 13.15 -24.53
C ALA A 301 -4.77 13.20 -23.70
N LEU A 302 -4.82 13.78 -22.50
CA LEU A 302 -3.63 13.88 -21.63
C LEU A 302 -3.02 12.50 -21.31
N HIS A 303 -3.84 11.46 -21.16
CA HIS A 303 -3.33 10.11 -20.91
C HIS A 303 -2.59 9.46 -22.10
N ASP A 304 -2.65 10.06 -23.29
CA ASP A 304 -1.86 9.63 -24.45
C ASP A 304 -0.42 10.14 -24.40
N ALA A 305 -0.03 10.83 -23.31
CA ALA A 305 1.33 11.34 -23.14
C ALA A 305 2.38 10.23 -23.28
N SER A 306 3.39 10.47 -24.12
CA SER A 306 4.55 9.61 -24.32
C SER A 306 5.85 10.35 -24.04
N VAL A 307 6.91 9.58 -23.82
CA VAL A 307 8.27 10.12 -23.62
C VAL A 307 9.08 9.85 -24.87
N LEU A 308 9.58 10.91 -25.50
CA LEU A 308 10.53 10.81 -26.61
C LEU A 308 11.95 11.09 -26.11
N VAL A 309 12.91 10.29 -26.57
CA VAL A 309 14.33 10.48 -26.28
C VAL A 309 15.11 10.52 -27.59
N GLY A 310 15.74 11.66 -27.89
CA GLY A 310 16.39 11.89 -29.19
C GLY A 310 15.43 11.69 -30.36
N SER A 311 14.17 12.14 -30.20
CA SER A 311 13.07 11.97 -31.16
C SER A 311 12.64 10.51 -31.41
N ARG A 312 13.05 9.56 -30.58
CA ARG A 312 12.55 8.18 -30.60
C ARG A 312 11.52 7.97 -29.50
N ASP A 313 10.40 7.35 -29.85
CA ASP A 313 9.39 6.97 -28.86
C ASP A 313 9.94 5.91 -27.91
N THR A 314 9.89 6.22 -26.62
CA THR A 314 10.32 5.33 -25.52
C THR A 314 9.12 4.60 -24.89
N GLY A 315 7.90 5.03 -25.20
CA GLY A 315 6.64 4.47 -24.69
C GLY A 315 5.74 5.52 -24.03
N ARG A 316 4.51 5.10 -23.73
CA ARG A 316 3.53 5.92 -23.00
C ARG A 316 4.02 6.15 -21.57
N LEU A 317 3.81 7.36 -21.06
CA LEU A 317 4.17 7.72 -19.69
C LEU A 317 3.48 6.80 -18.67
N ALA A 318 2.24 6.37 -18.96
CA ALA A 318 1.48 5.41 -18.14
C ALA A 318 2.17 4.06 -17.94
N ASP A 319 2.93 3.61 -18.94
CA ASP A 319 3.66 2.34 -18.90
C ASP A 319 5.03 2.49 -18.23
N LEU A 320 5.58 3.71 -18.23
CA LEU A 320 6.92 4.01 -17.73
C LEU A 320 6.93 4.40 -16.25
N LEU A 321 5.84 5.01 -15.74
CA LEU A 321 5.84 5.63 -14.42
C LEU A 321 6.23 4.68 -13.27
N GLY A 322 5.79 3.42 -13.30
CA GLY A 322 6.14 2.45 -12.26
C GLY A 322 7.66 2.28 -12.12
N ASP A 323 8.35 2.06 -13.23
CA ASP A 323 9.80 1.87 -13.23
C ASP A 323 10.56 3.16 -12.92
N LEU A 324 10.06 4.30 -13.38
CA LEU A 324 10.65 5.59 -13.05
C LEU A 324 10.50 5.95 -11.56
N VAL A 325 9.40 5.54 -10.91
CA VAL A 325 9.24 5.64 -9.45
C VAL A 325 10.24 4.72 -8.74
N ARG A 326 10.47 3.49 -9.23
CA ARG A 326 11.53 2.61 -8.71
C ARG A 326 12.92 3.22 -8.85
N ALA A 327 13.21 3.86 -9.98
CA ALA A 327 14.49 4.54 -10.20
C ALA A 327 14.75 5.69 -9.20
N GLN A 328 13.70 6.22 -8.56
CA GLN A 328 13.84 7.20 -7.47
C GLN A 328 14.17 6.55 -6.12
N GLY A 329 13.91 5.24 -5.96
CA GLY A 329 14.09 4.49 -4.71
C GLY A 329 12.78 4.21 -3.96
N PHE A 330 11.66 4.07 -4.68
CA PHE A 330 10.35 3.79 -4.09
C PHE A 330 9.71 2.53 -4.69
N ALA A 331 8.92 1.82 -3.89
CA ALA A 331 8.08 0.74 -4.37
C ALA A 331 6.73 1.30 -4.87
N PRO A 332 6.39 1.16 -6.16
CA PRO A 332 5.16 1.75 -6.71
C PRO A 332 3.93 0.87 -6.49
N PHE A 333 2.82 1.51 -6.10
CA PHE A 333 1.48 0.95 -5.95
C PHE A 333 0.45 1.85 -6.65
N GLY A 334 -0.79 1.37 -6.79
CA GLY A 334 -1.84 2.01 -7.59
C GLY A 334 -1.76 1.68 -9.08
N LEU A 335 -1.08 0.59 -9.43
CA LEU A 335 -0.86 0.16 -10.82
C LEU A 335 -1.71 -1.06 -11.17
N ARG A 336 -2.37 -1.05 -12.34
CA ARG A 336 -3.07 -2.21 -12.91
C ARG A 336 -2.16 -2.86 -13.95
N ASP A 337 -1.81 -4.11 -13.74
CA ASP A 337 -0.87 -4.87 -14.59
C ASP A 337 0.46 -4.13 -14.83
N GLY A 338 0.95 -3.44 -13.79
CA GLY A 338 2.20 -2.66 -13.82
C GLY A 338 2.06 -1.26 -14.46
N LYS A 339 0.86 -0.85 -14.86
CA LYS A 339 0.60 0.41 -15.58
C LYS A 339 -0.32 1.34 -14.81
N VAL A 340 -0.17 2.64 -15.00
CA VAL A 340 -1.13 3.63 -14.50
C VAL A 340 -2.37 3.63 -15.39
N SER A 341 -3.57 3.57 -14.83
CA SER A 341 -4.82 3.67 -15.60
C SER A 341 -4.97 5.05 -16.26
N ASP A 342 -5.66 5.14 -17.40
CA ASP A 342 -5.87 6.41 -18.12
C ASP A 342 -6.54 7.50 -17.26
N GLU A 343 -7.46 7.12 -16.36
CA GLU A 343 -8.11 8.03 -15.41
C GLU A 343 -7.09 8.67 -14.45
N LEU A 344 -6.30 7.85 -13.75
CA LEU A 344 -5.24 8.32 -12.85
C LEU A 344 -4.16 9.13 -13.58
N MET A 345 -3.80 8.74 -14.81
CA MET A 345 -2.86 9.48 -15.62
C MET A 345 -3.39 10.87 -15.97
N THR A 346 -4.66 10.95 -16.36
CA THR A 346 -5.33 12.21 -16.67
C THR A 346 -5.39 13.11 -15.42
N ASN A 347 -5.78 12.57 -14.26
CA ASN A 347 -5.80 13.31 -12.99
C ASN A 347 -4.40 13.84 -12.62
N LEU A 348 -3.37 13.00 -12.69
CA LEU A 348 -1.98 13.40 -12.40
C LEU A 348 -1.53 14.56 -13.29
N LEU A 349 -1.66 14.42 -14.61
CA LEU A 349 -1.18 15.44 -15.55
C LEU A 349 -2.01 16.72 -15.49
N ARG A 350 -3.33 16.61 -15.29
CA ARG A 350 -4.20 17.76 -15.08
C ARG A 350 -3.81 18.52 -13.82
N ASN A 351 -3.58 17.83 -12.71
CA ASN A 351 -3.15 18.46 -11.47
C ASN A 351 -1.86 19.27 -11.66
N LEU A 352 -0.86 18.73 -12.37
CA LEU A 352 0.37 19.46 -12.69
C LEU A 352 0.15 20.72 -13.56
N ILE A 353 -0.85 20.70 -14.43
CA ILE A 353 -1.23 21.86 -15.24
C ILE A 353 -1.96 22.90 -14.39
N GLU A 354 -2.95 22.49 -13.60
CA GLU A 354 -3.76 23.37 -12.74
C GLU A 354 -2.92 24.12 -11.71
N VAL A 355 -1.90 23.47 -11.13
CA VAL A 355 -0.99 24.12 -10.18
C VAL A 355 0.12 24.94 -10.85
N GLY A 356 0.08 25.05 -12.19
CA GLY A 356 1.02 25.86 -12.98
C GLY A 356 2.45 25.33 -12.94
N ILE A 357 2.65 24.01 -12.85
CA ILE A 357 3.97 23.39 -13.03
C ILE A 357 4.21 23.08 -14.51
N LEU A 358 3.19 22.52 -15.17
CA LEU A 358 3.21 22.20 -16.59
C LEU A 358 2.24 23.09 -17.36
N ARG A 359 2.53 23.29 -18.65
CA ARG A 359 1.57 23.82 -19.61
C ARG A 359 1.62 23.02 -20.89
N ARG A 360 0.48 22.88 -21.56
CA ARG A 360 0.43 22.33 -22.91
C ARG A 360 0.89 23.40 -23.90
N GLN A 361 1.87 23.08 -24.72
CA GLN A 361 2.33 23.91 -25.83
C GLN A 361 2.35 23.04 -27.07
N ASP A 362 1.41 23.27 -27.98
CA ASP A 362 1.19 22.46 -29.16
C ASP A 362 1.02 20.97 -28.78
N GLU A 363 1.91 20.10 -29.24
CA GLU A 363 1.94 18.67 -28.95
C GLU A 363 2.88 18.30 -27.80
N LEU A 364 3.29 19.25 -26.96
CA LEU A 364 4.23 19.02 -25.86
C LEU A 364 3.64 19.45 -24.52
N LEU A 365 4.02 18.72 -23.46
CA LEU A 365 3.93 19.18 -22.09
C LEU A 365 5.27 19.78 -21.68
N VAL A 366 5.29 21.09 -21.44
CA VAL A 366 6.49 21.84 -21.09
C VAL A 366 6.35 22.43 -19.68
N LEU A 367 7.48 22.76 -19.05
CA LEU A 367 7.45 23.50 -17.79
C LEU A 367 6.83 24.87 -17.99
N ASP A 368 5.97 25.28 -17.05
CA ASP A 368 5.43 26.64 -17.03
C ASP A 368 6.56 27.68 -16.79
N GLU A 369 6.45 28.84 -17.44
CA GLU A 369 7.48 29.88 -17.39
C GLU A 369 7.66 30.48 -15.98
N GLN A 370 6.57 30.61 -15.22
CA GLN A 370 6.61 31.08 -13.84
C GLN A 370 7.30 30.05 -12.94
N TYR A 371 7.01 28.77 -13.17
CA TYR A 371 7.66 27.69 -12.44
C TYR A 371 9.16 27.61 -12.77
N GLN A 372 9.55 27.76 -14.05
CA GLN A 372 10.95 27.83 -14.46
C GLN A 372 11.72 28.93 -13.71
N ALA A 373 11.13 30.14 -13.60
CA ALA A 373 11.75 31.24 -12.86
C ALA A 373 11.92 30.90 -11.37
N SER A 374 10.96 30.21 -10.77
CA SER A 374 11.00 29.81 -9.35
C SER A 374 12.10 28.77 -9.03
N LEU A 375 12.42 27.87 -9.97
CA LEU A 375 13.49 26.87 -9.80
C LEU A 375 14.86 27.53 -9.58
N MET A 376 15.09 28.70 -10.17
CA MET A 376 16.34 29.44 -10.05
C MET A 376 16.40 30.30 -8.78
N ALA A 377 15.25 30.62 -8.18
CA ALA A 377 15.10 31.63 -7.13
C ALA A 377 15.16 31.08 -5.68
N SER A 378 15.72 29.88 -5.47
CA SER A 378 15.99 29.23 -4.16
C SER A 378 14.87 28.41 -3.51
N ARG A 379 13.57 28.64 -3.81
CA ARG A 379 12.42 27.99 -3.15
C ARG A 379 12.33 26.47 -3.40
N LEU A 380 12.80 25.98 -4.55
CA LEU A 380 12.76 24.56 -4.97
C LEU A 380 14.15 23.90 -5.05
N ARG A 381 15.11 24.38 -4.26
CA ARG A 381 16.49 23.83 -4.25
C ARG A 381 16.54 22.33 -3.93
N THR A 382 15.55 21.80 -3.21
CA THR A 382 15.39 20.37 -2.85
C THR A 382 15.03 19.49 -4.04
N VAL A 383 14.23 19.99 -4.99
CA VAL A 383 13.91 19.30 -6.26
C VAL A 383 15.07 19.44 -7.26
N PHE A 384 15.83 20.54 -7.22
CA PHE A 384 16.85 20.85 -8.23
C PHE A 384 18.26 20.31 -7.93
N ARG A 385 18.77 20.39 -6.69
CA ARG A 385 20.17 20.00 -6.36
C ARG A 385 20.31 18.54 -5.87
N PRO A 386 19.50 18.05 -4.91
CA PRO A 386 19.36 16.62 -4.63
C PRO A 386 18.83 15.82 -5.84
N GLY A 387 17.95 16.45 -6.65
CA GLY A 387 17.32 15.80 -7.80
C GLY A 387 18.24 15.50 -8.98
N LYS A 388 19.49 15.97 -9.02
CA LYS A 388 20.41 15.67 -10.14
C LYS A 388 20.71 14.17 -10.24
N GLN A 389 20.92 13.49 -9.12
CA GLN A 389 21.13 12.04 -9.11
C GLN A 389 19.88 11.28 -9.54
N VAL A 390 18.70 11.73 -9.09
CA VAL A 390 17.41 11.20 -9.53
C VAL A 390 17.24 11.36 -11.04
N GLN A 391 17.46 12.57 -11.57
CA GLN A 391 17.42 12.85 -13.01
C GLN A 391 18.39 11.96 -13.79
N THR A 392 19.62 11.77 -13.29
CA THR A 392 20.57 10.85 -13.93
C THR A 392 20.05 9.40 -13.97
N ARG A 393 19.45 8.90 -12.89
CA ARG A 393 18.85 7.56 -12.86
C ARG A 393 17.67 7.43 -13.82
N ILE A 394 16.77 8.42 -13.85
CA ILE A 394 15.63 8.48 -14.78
C ILE A 394 16.11 8.48 -16.24
N VAL A 395 17.09 9.32 -16.58
CA VAL A 395 17.65 9.38 -17.95
C VAL A 395 18.32 8.07 -18.34
N ALA A 396 19.03 7.43 -17.41
CA ALA A 396 19.67 6.14 -17.66
C ALA A 396 18.64 5.04 -17.93
N GLU A 397 17.54 5.00 -17.17
CA GLU A 397 16.44 4.05 -17.36
C GLU A 397 15.78 4.21 -18.73
N LEU A 398 15.48 5.45 -19.13
CA LEU A 398 14.96 5.73 -20.47
C LEU A 398 15.94 5.35 -21.57
N GLY A 399 17.23 5.65 -21.39
CA GLY A 399 18.29 5.28 -22.33
C GLY A 399 18.42 3.77 -22.53
N ALA A 400 18.30 2.98 -21.45
CA ALA A 400 18.32 1.52 -21.50
C ALA A 400 17.15 0.96 -22.34
N ARG A 401 15.95 1.54 -22.18
CA ARG A 401 14.76 1.15 -22.97
C ARG A 401 14.91 1.47 -24.46
N VAL A 402 15.47 2.62 -24.80
CA VAL A 402 15.77 2.96 -26.21
C VAL A 402 16.80 2.00 -26.81
N ALA A 403 17.82 1.60 -26.04
CA ALA A 403 18.86 0.67 -26.49
C ALA A 403 18.33 -0.77 -26.68
N ASN A 404 17.40 -1.20 -25.85
CA ASN A 404 16.82 -2.54 -25.91
C ASN A 404 15.72 -2.70 -26.98
N GLY A 405 15.39 -1.62 -27.69
CA GLY A 405 14.37 -1.60 -28.73
C GLY A 405 12.97 -1.71 -28.13
N GLY A 406 12.28 -0.58 -27.98
CA GLY A 406 10.86 -0.55 -27.65
C GLY A 406 10.08 -1.37 -28.67
N GLN A 407 9.70 -2.59 -28.31
CA GLN A 407 8.60 -3.28 -28.96
C GLN A 407 7.34 -3.01 -28.14
N PRO A 408 6.22 -2.69 -28.82
CA PRO A 408 4.95 -2.31 -28.19
C PRO A 408 4.36 -3.40 -27.30
#